data_AF-A0AAJ2BVA8-F1
#
_entry.id   AF-A0AAJ2BVA8-F1
#
_cell.length_a   1.000
_cell.length_b   1.000
_cell.length_c   1.000
_cell.angle_alpha   90.00
_cell.angle_beta   90.00
_cell.angle_gamma   90.00
#
_symmetry.space_group_name_H-M   'P 1'
#
loop_
_entity.id
_entity.type
_entity.pdbx_description
1 polymer ?
#
loop_
_entity_poly.entity_id
_entity_poly.type
_entity_poly.pdbx_seq_one_letter_code
_entity_poly.pdbx_strand_id
1 'polypeptide(L)'
;MLNDYAQSGLREIFRDGFGYAKAEVLLLDLCPRQALAADLFTATPDPAATRLMATLDAINGKFGRETLRPARIPRDPAWQMRRDLLSPRYTTRLDELWTVR
;
A
#
# COMPACT_ATOMS: atom_id res chain seq x y z
N MET A 1 -6.95 5.29 -11.39
CA MET A 1 -6.21 6.52 -11.71
C MET A 1 -4.70 6.37 -11.49
N LEU A 2 -4.15 6.33 -10.26
CA LEU A 2 -2.69 6.25 -10.07
C LEU A 2 -2.02 5.03 -10.73
N ASN A 3 -2.61 3.84 -10.55
CA ASN A 3 -2.13 2.60 -11.18
C ASN A 3 -2.19 2.65 -12.72
N ASP A 4 -3.14 3.39 -13.28
CA ASP A 4 -3.31 3.49 -14.73
C ASP A 4 -2.24 4.40 -15.33
N TYR A 5 -1.94 5.53 -14.67
CA TYR A 5 -0.82 6.39 -15.05
C TYR A 5 0.54 5.69 -14.90
N ALA A 6 0.75 4.96 -13.80
CA ALA A 6 1.98 4.19 -13.60
C ALA A 6 2.19 3.16 -14.72
N GLN A 7 1.13 2.45 -15.13
CA GLN A 7 1.19 1.52 -16.26
C GLN A 7 1.40 2.24 -17.59
N SER A 8 0.84 3.44 -17.77
CA SER A 8 1.07 4.22 -18.99
C SER A 8 2.52 4.65 -19.12
N GLY A 9 3.09 5.24 -18.07
CA GLY A 9 4.51 5.61 -18.06
C GLY A 9 5.42 4.40 -18.24
N LEU A 10 5.09 3.25 -17.61
CA LEU A 10 5.83 2.01 -17.82
C LEU A 10 5.82 1.58 -19.29
N ARG A 11 4.68 1.65 -19.98
CA ARG A 11 4.58 1.30 -21.41
C ARG A 11 5.47 2.18 -22.29
N GLU A 12 5.69 3.43 -21.91
CA GLU A 12 6.53 4.37 -22.67
C GLU A 12 8.03 4.12 -22.47
N ILE A 13 8.44 3.71 -21.26
CA ILE A 13 9.87 3.51 -20.94
C ILE A 13 10.34 2.05 -21.08
N PHE A 14 9.40 1.11 -21.24
CA PHE A 14 9.70 -0.31 -21.37
C PHE A 14 10.43 -0.60 -22.68
N ARG A 15 11.51 -1.39 -22.60
CA ARG A 15 12.33 -1.82 -23.72
C ARG A 15 12.47 -3.33 -23.66
N ASP A 16 12.10 -3.98 -24.76
CA ASP A 16 12.24 -5.42 -24.89
C ASP A 16 13.73 -5.83 -24.86
N GLY A 17 14.00 -7.03 -24.35
CA GLY A 17 15.35 -7.57 -24.19
C GLY A 17 16.15 -7.04 -22.97
N PHE A 18 15.59 -6.14 -22.15
CA PHE A 18 16.23 -5.67 -20.92
C PHE A 18 15.58 -6.26 -19.67
N GLY A 19 16.41 -6.68 -18.71
CA GLY A 19 15.96 -7.08 -17.37
C GLY A 19 15.75 -5.87 -16.48
N TYR A 20 14.55 -5.72 -15.91
CA TYR A 20 14.22 -4.68 -14.95
C TYR A 20 14.22 -5.27 -13.54
N ALA A 21 15.02 -4.70 -12.64
CA ALA A 21 15.15 -5.22 -11.27
C ALA A 21 14.08 -4.69 -10.30
N LYS A 22 13.61 -3.46 -10.49
CA LYS A 22 12.66 -2.78 -9.57
C LYS A 22 11.93 -1.64 -10.28
N ALA A 23 10.68 -1.39 -9.88
CA ALA A 23 9.91 -0.20 -10.23
C ALA A 23 9.17 0.30 -8.99
N GLU A 24 9.10 1.62 -8.81
CA GLU A 24 8.47 2.25 -7.65
C GLU A 24 7.60 3.42 -8.07
N VAL A 25 6.51 3.62 -7.34
CA VAL A 25 5.66 4.81 -7.43
C VAL A 25 5.89 5.61 -6.17
N LEU A 26 6.53 6.78 -6.29
CA LEU A 26 6.81 7.65 -5.16
C LEU A 26 5.70 8.69 -5.02
N LEU A 27 5.08 8.73 -3.85
CA LEU A 27 4.11 9.76 -3.48
C LEU A 27 4.86 10.83 -2.69
N LEU A 28 5.06 11.98 -3.33
CA LEU A 28 5.61 13.16 -2.69
C LEU A 28 4.48 14.02 -2.12
N ASP A 29 4.78 14.79 -1.07
CA ASP A 29 3.90 15.82 -0.52
C ASP A 29 2.50 15.33 -0.12
N LEU A 30 2.44 14.17 0.55
CA LEU A 30 1.20 13.68 1.15
C LEU A 30 0.64 14.70 2.14
N CYS A 31 -0.58 15.18 1.88
CA CYS A 31 -1.27 16.14 2.71
C CYS A 31 -2.64 15.61 3.17
N PRO A 32 -3.19 16.14 4.28
CA PRO A 32 -4.56 15.83 4.67
C PRO A 32 -5.54 16.22 3.57
N ARG A 33 -6.61 15.42 3.39
CA ARG A 33 -7.60 15.66 2.33
C ARG A 33 -8.27 17.04 2.44
N GLN A 34 -8.39 17.59 3.65
CA GLN A 34 -8.94 18.92 3.91
C GLN A 34 -8.00 20.05 3.46
N ALA A 35 -6.71 19.77 3.35
CA ALA A 35 -5.69 20.72 2.91
C ALA A 35 -5.51 20.75 1.38
N LEU A 36 -6.22 19.87 0.65
CA LEU A 36 -6.18 19.85 -0.80
C LEU A 36 -7.00 21.02 -1.36
N ALA A 37 -6.31 21.99 -1.94
CA ALA A 37 -6.97 23.04 -2.72
C ALA A 37 -7.60 22.43 -3.98
N ALA A 38 -8.85 22.79 -4.26
CA ALA A 38 -9.47 22.42 -5.52
C ALA A 38 -8.74 23.12 -6.68
N ASP A 39 -8.49 22.39 -7.75
CA ASP A 39 -7.91 22.92 -8.98
C ASP A 39 -8.94 22.89 -10.11
N LEU A 40 -8.90 23.88 -10.99
CA LEU A 40 -9.86 24.07 -12.10
C LEU A 40 -9.78 22.95 -13.15
N PHE A 41 -8.63 22.28 -13.25
CA PHE A 41 -8.37 21.27 -14.27
C PHE A 41 -8.44 19.84 -13.73
N THR A 42 -8.58 19.68 -12.43
CA THR A 42 -8.60 18.37 -11.78
C THR A 42 -10.03 17.89 -11.62
N ALA A 43 -10.33 16.69 -12.12
CA ALA A 43 -11.64 16.09 -11.93
C ALA A 43 -11.94 15.89 -10.43
N THR A 44 -13.15 16.27 -10.01
CA THR A 44 -13.59 16.05 -8.63
C THR A 44 -13.50 14.57 -8.29
N PRO A 45 -12.89 14.18 -7.14
CA PRO A 45 -12.83 12.80 -6.73
C PRO A 45 -14.23 12.18 -6.66
N ASP A 46 -14.39 10.99 -7.23
CA ASP A 46 -15.67 10.28 -7.22
C ASP A 46 -16.17 10.07 -5.76
N PRO A 47 -17.35 10.61 -5.40
CA PRO A 47 -17.94 10.41 -4.09
C PRO A 47 -18.19 8.93 -3.79
N ALA A 48 -18.48 8.10 -4.80
CA ALA A 48 -18.68 6.67 -4.60
C ALA A 48 -17.39 5.96 -4.19
N ALA A 49 -16.25 6.29 -4.81
CA ALA A 49 -14.94 5.78 -4.39
C ALA A 49 -14.61 6.13 -2.93
N THR A 50 -14.98 7.34 -2.48
CA THR A 50 -14.77 7.75 -1.07
C THR A 50 -15.61 6.92 -0.11
N ARG A 51 -16.90 6.70 -0.41
CA ARG A 51 -17.78 5.84 0.42
C ARG A 51 -17.34 4.38 0.42
N LEU A 52 -16.88 3.88 -0.72
CA LEU A 52 -16.35 2.52 -0.86
C LEU A 52 -15.15 2.31 0.07
N MET A 53 -14.18 3.22 0.06
CA MET A 53 -13.00 3.13 0.92
C MET A 53 -13.38 3.19 2.39
N ALA A 54 -14.29 4.10 2.78
CA ALA A 54 -14.77 4.16 4.17
C ALA A 54 -15.46 2.85 4.62
N THR A 55 -16.19 2.19 3.71
CA THR A 55 -16.85 0.91 3.99
C THR A 55 -15.84 -0.22 4.13
N LEU A 56 -14.84 -0.27 3.25
CA LEU A 56 -13.72 -1.22 3.35
C LEU A 56 -13.00 -1.07 4.70
N ASP A 57 -12.71 0.15 5.10
CA ASP A 57 -12.04 0.45 6.38
C ASP A 57 -12.89 0.04 7.57
N ALA A 58 -14.21 0.32 7.54
CA ALA A 58 -15.13 -0.09 8.60
C ALA A 58 -15.19 -1.63 8.77
N ILE A 59 -15.23 -2.37 7.66
CA ILE A 59 -15.25 -3.84 7.69
C ILE A 59 -13.90 -4.37 8.21
N ASN A 60 -12.78 -3.83 7.72
CA ASN A 60 -11.46 -4.21 8.21
C ASN A 60 -11.25 -3.87 9.70
N GLY A 61 -11.81 -2.75 10.17
CA GLY A 61 -11.79 -2.40 11.58
C GLY A 61 -12.58 -3.39 12.46
N LYS A 62 -13.69 -3.92 11.95
CA LYS A 62 -14.56 -4.85 12.68
C LYS A 62 -14.04 -6.29 12.68
N PHE A 63 -13.55 -6.77 11.54
CA PHE A 63 -13.22 -8.20 11.34
C PHE A 63 -11.72 -8.48 11.36
N GLY A 64 -10.89 -7.45 11.46
CA GLY A 64 -9.44 -7.56 11.48
C GLY A 64 -8.79 -7.02 10.20
N ARG A 65 -7.54 -6.60 10.35
CA ARG A 65 -6.77 -5.98 9.27
C ARG A 65 -6.68 -6.93 8.05
N GLU A 66 -6.85 -6.38 6.86
CA GLU A 66 -6.73 -7.12 5.58
C GLU A 66 -7.79 -8.21 5.36
N THR A 67 -8.93 -8.12 6.07
CA THR A 67 -10.12 -8.96 5.82
C THR A 67 -10.64 -8.75 4.41
N LEU A 68 -10.82 -7.48 4.02
CA LEU A 68 -11.08 -7.05 2.66
C LEU A 68 -9.86 -6.33 2.09
N ARG A 69 -9.55 -6.65 0.84
CA ARG A 69 -8.46 -6.06 0.07
C ARG A 69 -8.89 -5.90 -1.39
N PRO A 70 -8.31 -4.96 -2.15
CA PRO A 70 -8.48 -4.92 -3.60
C PRO A 70 -8.11 -6.27 -4.21
N ALA A 71 -8.95 -6.79 -5.11
CA ALA A 71 -8.76 -8.12 -5.71
C ALA A 71 -7.42 -8.27 -6.46
N ARG A 72 -6.81 -7.16 -6.88
CA ARG A 72 -5.51 -7.12 -7.56
C ARG A 72 -4.33 -7.42 -6.62
N ILE A 73 -4.53 -7.35 -5.30
CA ILE A 73 -3.51 -7.67 -4.30
C ILE A 73 -3.64 -9.15 -3.94
N PRO A 74 -2.64 -9.99 -4.24
CA PRO A 74 -2.68 -11.41 -3.89
C PRO A 74 -2.72 -11.60 -2.37
N ARG A 75 -3.21 -12.76 -1.92
CA ARG A 75 -3.30 -13.07 -0.49
C ARG A 75 -1.92 -13.11 0.18
N ASP A 76 -0.94 -13.64 -0.54
CA ASP A 76 0.44 -13.86 -0.12
C ASP A 76 1.38 -13.25 -1.17
N PRO A 77 1.60 -11.92 -1.16
CA PRO A 77 2.47 -11.29 -2.13
C PRO A 77 3.93 -11.69 -1.90
N ALA A 78 4.65 -12.03 -2.97
CA ALA A 78 6.08 -12.34 -2.89
C ALA A 78 6.95 -11.21 -2.32
N TRP A 79 6.45 -9.97 -2.39
CA TRP A 79 7.08 -8.77 -1.84
C TRP A 79 6.65 -8.46 -0.40
N GLN A 80 5.86 -9.32 0.25
CA GLN A 80 5.50 -9.14 1.66
C GLN A 80 6.74 -9.23 2.56
N MET A 81 6.65 -8.61 3.74
CA MET A 81 7.71 -8.72 4.76
C MET A 81 7.93 -10.19 5.14
N ARG A 82 9.14 -10.70 4.88
CA ARG A 82 9.56 -12.05 5.31
C ARG A 82 9.89 -12.02 6.80
N ARG A 83 8.91 -12.36 7.64
CA ARG A 83 9.06 -12.35 9.11
C ARG A 83 10.04 -13.41 9.63
N ASP A 84 10.41 -14.39 8.81
CA ASP A 84 11.39 -15.44 9.18
C ASP A 84 12.80 -14.87 9.47
N LEU A 85 13.09 -13.67 8.96
CA LEU A 85 14.34 -12.94 9.21
C LEU A 85 14.18 -11.83 10.25
N LEU A 86 13.04 -11.78 10.94
CA LEU A 86 12.80 -10.78 11.99
C LEU A 86 13.71 -11.09 13.19
N SER A 87 14.57 -10.13 13.54
CA SER A 87 15.33 -10.20 14.79
C SER A 87 14.38 -10.24 16.00
N PRO A 88 14.72 -10.94 17.08
CA PRO A 88 13.89 -10.96 18.28
C PRO A 88 13.62 -9.55 18.81
N ARG A 89 12.41 -9.34 19.30
CA ARG A 89 11.86 -8.06 19.75
C ARG A 89 12.11 -7.85 21.23
N TYR A 90 13.38 -7.91 21.63
CA TYR A 90 13.80 -7.84 23.03
C TYR A 90 13.19 -6.67 23.81
N THR A 91 12.96 -5.53 23.15
CA THR A 91 12.43 -4.31 23.79
C THR A 91 10.91 -4.22 23.84
N THR A 92 10.19 -5.05 23.08
CA THR A 92 8.72 -4.96 22.96
C THR A 92 7.99 -6.27 23.26
N ARG A 93 8.71 -7.38 23.42
CA ARG A 93 8.18 -8.67 23.88
C ARG A 93 9.11 -9.32 24.89
N LEU A 94 8.63 -9.42 26.13
CA LEU A 94 9.36 -10.00 27.25
C LEU A 94 9.66 -11.50 27.02
N ASP A 95 8.75 -12.22 26.37
CA ASP A 95 8.91 -13.65 26.05
C ASP A 95 10.04 -13.94 25.06
N GLU A 96 10.56 -12.91 24.40
CA GLU A 96 11.68 -13.02 23.46
C GLU A 96 13.03 -12.67 24.12
N LEU A 97 13.05 -12.30 25.40
CA LEU A 97 14.27 -12.06 26.17
C LEU A 97 15.01 -13.36 26.47
N TRP A 98 16.34 -13.25 26.61
CA TRP A 98 17.15 -14.37 27.08
C TRP A 98 16.79 -14.75 28.51
N THR A 99 16.45 -16.02 28.71
CA THR A 99 16.23 -16.61 30.03
C THR A 99 17.53 -17.25 30.50
N VAL A 100 18.04 -16.78 31.64
CA VAL A 100 19.18 -17.41 32.33
C VAL A 100 18.61 -18.45 33.30
N ARG A 101 19.14 -19.68 33.24
CA ARG A 101 18.84 -20.76 34.21
C ARG A 101 19.83 -20.76 35.36
#